data_AF-A0A7X5ZZA6-F1
#
_entry.id   AF-A0A7X5ZZA6-F1
#
_cell.length_a   1.000
_cell.length_b   1.000
_cell.length_c   1.000
_cell.angle_alpha   90.00
_cell.angle_beta   90.00
_cell.angle_gamma   90.00
#
_symmetry.space_group_name_H-M   'P 1'
#
loop_
_entity.id
_entity.type
_entity.pdbx_description
1 polymer ?
#
loop_
_entity_poly.entity_id
_entity_poly.type
_entity_poly.pdbx_seq_one_letter_code
_entity_poly.pdbx_strand_id
1 'polypeptide(L)'
;MQSSTLWIILLTIVVVAALGYFNYYRAKKRRELFAGFAASQGWSYVPANHSLAGQWAGTPFQTGDNRRAKNVLTGAFNGHQMVAFDYSYQTHSTDSKGRRRTTTHHFGVVVLQLPGALPHLEVTHEGIFGGAVANAFGFRDIQFESEQFNRSFRVKADDERFGHAVVTPRMMELLLARGEIGWRVEGNSLVGWDKGAHDPNEVMNRLALLEQVVANVPPYVWRDYAGIDPRGQQAPYPQVPPTQQAPQTQPQTQYQQPYQQPQYPQQPQQPPAGGPTYP
;
A
#
# COMPACT_ATOMS: atom_id res chain seq x y z
N MET A 1 -22.88 -23.14 -54.38
CA MET A 1 -23.20 -23.03 -52.93
C MET A 1 -22.26 -23.85 -52.06
N GLN A 2 -22.08 -25.17 -52.28
CA GLN A 2 -21.24 -26.03 -51.41
C GLN A 2 -19.77 -25.59 -51.27
N SER A 3 -19.13 -25.08 -52.32
CA SER A 3 -17.75 -24.58 -52.26
C SER A 3 -17.59 -23.39 -51.30
N SER A 4 -18.54 -22.46 -51.30
CA SER A 4 -18.55 -21.29 -50.41
C SER A 4 -18.67 -21.68 -48.95
N THR A 5 -19.51 -22.66 -48.60
CA THR A 5 -19.63 -23.15 -47.21
C THR A 5 -18.37 -23.87 -46.75
N LEU A 6 -17.70 -24.66 -47.60
CA LEU A 6 -16.41 -25.27 -47.25
C LEU A 6 -15.34 -24.22 -46.93
N TRP A 7 -15.22 -23.16 -47.73
CA TRP A 7 -14.30 -22.06 -47.44
C TRP A 7 -14.63 -21.30 -46.14
N ILE A 8 -15.91 -21.07 -45.83
CA ILE A 8 -16.35 -20.45 -44.57
C ILE A 8 -15.99 -21.34 -43.36
N ILE A 9 -16.18 -22.66 -43.47
CA ILE A 9 -15.83 -23.61 -42.41
C ILE A 9 -14.31 -23.63 -42.18
N LEU A 10 -13.51 -23.72 -43.25
CA LEU A 10 -12.05 -23.69 -43.17
C LEU A 10 -11.54 -22.38 -42.55
N LEU A 11 -12.07 -21.23 -42.99
CA LEU A 11 -11.72 -19.92 -42.43
C LEU A 11 -12.06 -19.84 -40.93
N THR A 12 -13.23 -20.37 -40.53
CA THR A 12 -13.67 -20.39 -39.13
C THR A 12 -12.74 -21.25 -38.27
N ILE A 13 -12.33 -22.43 -38.75
CA ILE A 13 -11.36 -23.30 -38.06
C ILE A 13 -10.01 -22.60 -37.90
N VAL A 14 -9.50 -21.95 -38.94
CA VAL A 14 -8.23 -21.20 -38.90
C VAL A 14 -8.30 -20.03 -37.89
N VAL A 15 -9.40 -19.26 -37.89
CA VAL A 15 -9.60 -18.15 -36.93
C VAL A 15 -9.68 -18.67 -35.48
N VAL A 16 -10.43 -19.75 -35.23
CA VAL A 16 -10.52 -20.36 -33.88
C VAL A 16 -9.17 -20.91 -33.42
N ALA A 17 -8.41 -21.57 -34.30
CA ALA A 17 -7.07 -22.07 -34.00
C ALA A 17 -6.08 -20.93 -33.70
N ALA A 18 -6.10 -19.85 -34.49
CA ALA A 18 -5.26 -18.67 -34.29
C ALA A 18 -5.57 -17.97 -32.95
N LEU A 19 -6.85 -17.78 -32.61
CA LEU A 19 -7.28 -17.22 -31.33
C LEU A 19 -6.87 -18.11 -30.15
N GLY A 20 -7.01 -19.44 -30.28
CA GLY A 20 -6.56 -20.41 -29.28
C GLY A 20 -5.04 -20.35 -29.05
N TYR A 21 -4.26 -20.35 -30.12
CA TYR A 21 -2.81 -20.23 -30.07
C TYR A 21 -2.35 -18.89 -29.48
N PHE A 22 -2.95 -17.77 -29.87
CA PHE A 22 -2.65 -16.45 -29.33
C PHE A 22 -2.92 -16.35 -27.83
N ASN A 23 -4.05 -16.89 -27.37
CA ASN A 23 -4.39 -16.95 -25.94
C ASN A 23 -3.41 -17.85 -25.15
N TYR A 24 -3.03 -19.01 -25.70
CA TYR A 24 -2.00 -19.87 -25.12
C TYR A 24 -0.64 -19.17 -25.04
N TYR A 25 -0.21 -18.49 -26.11
CA TYR A 25 1.06 -17.78 -26.18
C TYR A 25 1.13 -16.61 -25.20
N ARG A 26 0.08 -15.77 -25.11
CA ARG A 26 -0.02 -14.71 -24.10
C ARG A 26 0.01 -15.28 -22.68
N ALA A 27 -0.71 -16.37 -22.43
CA ALA A 27 -0.66 -17.04 -21.13
C ALA A 27 0.74 -17.61 -20.82
N LYS A 28 1.45 -18.17 -21.80
CA LYS A 28 2.84 -18.65 -21.64
C LYS A 28 3.79 -17.49 -21.31
N LYS A 29 3.76 -16.40 -22.10
CA LYS A 29 4.59 -15.21 -21.86
C LYS A 29 4.32 -14.55 -20.50
N ARG A 30 3.06 -14.54 -20.04
CA ARG A 30 2.72 -14.06 -18.69
C ARG A 30 3.31 -14.95 -17.58
N ARG A 31 3.29 -16.28 -17.73
CA ARG A 31 3.94 -17.19 -16.78
C ARG A 31 5.46 -16.99 -16.75
N GLU A 32 6.09 -16.85 -17.91
CA GLU A 32 7.53 -16.57 -18.04
C GLU A 32 7.91 -15.24 -17.36
N LEU A 33 7.13 -14.18 -17.57
CA LEU A 33 7.31 -12.87 -16.94
C LEU A 33 7.24 -12.94 -15.42
N PHE A 34 6.18 -13.57 -14.87
CA PHE A 34 6.00 -13.65 -13.42
C PHE A 34 7.00 -14.60 -12.74
N ALA A 35 7.42 -15.69 -13.40
CA ALA A 35 8.48 -16.56 -12.89
C ALA A 35 9.85 -15.85 -12.86
N GLY A 36 10.20 -15.10 -13.91
CA GLY A 36 11.43 -14.31 -13.95
C GLY A 36 11.43 -13.15 -12.94
N PHE A 37 10.28 -12.49 -12.75
CA PHE A 37 10.10 -11.47 -11.73
C PHE A 37 10.22 -12.05 -10.31
N ALA A 38 9.59 -13.19 -10.01
CA ALA A 38 9.73 -13.86 -8.73
C ALA A 38 11.21 -14.16 -8.42
N ALA A 39 11.93 -14.74 -9.38
CA ALA A 39 13.35 -15.02 -9.25
C ALA A 39 14.20 -13.76 -9.01
N SER A 40 13.86 -12.60 -9.60
CA SER A 40 14.58 -11.35 -9.37
C SER A 40 14.34 -10.73 -7.99
N GLN A 41 13.21 -11.06 -7.33
CA GLN A 41 12.87 -10.60 -5.98
C GLN A 41 13.20 -11.64 -4.87
N GLY A 42 13.70 -12.82 -5.23
CA GLY A 42 13.89 -13.93 -4.28
C GLY A 42 12.57 -14.57 -3.81
N TRP A 43 11.50 -14.41 -4.58
CA TRP A 43 10.17 -14.93 -4.29
C TRP A 43 9.91 -16.29 -4.95
N SER A 44 8.98 -17.05 -4.38
CA SER A 44 8.42 -18.25 -5.00
C SER A 44 7.32 -17.89 -6.01
N TYR A 45 7.16 -18.70 -7.04
CA TYR A 45 6.13 -18.56 -8.06
C TYR A 45 5.41 -19.90 -8.31
N VAL A 46 4.08 -19.88 -8.36
CA VAL A 46 3.27 -21.01 -8.87
C VAL A 46 2.24 -20.56 -9.92
N PRO A 47 2.04 -21.29 -11.03
CA PRO A 47 1.15 -20.87 -12.12
C PRO A 47 -0.31 -20.63 -11.71
N ALA A 48 -0.80 -21.38 -10.70
CA ALA A 48 -2.11 -21.20 -10.09
C ALA A 48 -2.14 -21.83 -8.69
N ASN A 49 -2.94 -21.26 -7.79
CA ASN A 49 -3.31 -21.92 -6.54
C ASN A 49 -4.77 -21.57 -6.22
N HIS A 50 -5.70 -22.48 -6.48
CA HIS A 50 -7.13 -22.19 -6.42
C HIS A 50 -7.70 -22.10 -4.99
N SER A 51 -6.97 -22.48 -3.93
CA SER A 51 -7.45 -22.29 -2.55
C SER A 51 -7.56 -20.81 -2.17
N LEU A 52 -6.66 -19.96 -2.70
CA LEU A 52 -6.67 -18.50 -2.48
C LEU A 52 -7.98 -17.83 -2.93
N ALA A 53 -8.72 -18.45 -3.86
CA ALA A 53 -9.95 -17.91 -4.43
C ALA A 53 -11.16 -17.88 -3.47
N GLY A 54 -11.00 -18.41 -2.25
CA GLY A 54 -11.97 -18.34 -1.16
C GLY A 54 -11.34 -18.13 0.23
N GLN A 55 -10.07 -17.72 0.30
CA GLN A 55 -9.35 -17.53 1.56
C GLN A 55 -9.79 -16.25 2.31
N TRP A 56 -10.25 -15.23 1.58
CA TRP A 56 -10.74 -13.97 2.13
C TRP A 56 -12.20 -13.71 1.75
N ALA A 57 -12.86 -12.88 2.55
CA ALA A 57 -14.24 -12.45 2.37
C ALA A 57 -14.36 -11.22 1.46
N GLY A 58 -15.57 -10.65 1.40
CA GLY A 58 -15.82 -9.33 0.80
C GLY A 58 -15.40 -9.19 -0.67
N THR A 59 -15.21 -7.95 -1.11
CA THR A 59 -14.75 -7.63 -2.47
C THR A 59 -13.26 -7.96 -2.60
N PRO A 60 -12.75 -8.46 -3.75
CA PRO A 60 -13.46 -8.98 -4.93
C PRO A 60 -13.88 -10.46 -4.80
N PHE A 61 -13.59 -11.09 -3.67
CA PHE A 61 -13.87 -12.49 -3.39
C PHE A 61 -15.36 -12.79 -3.25
N GLN A 62 -15.67 -14.06 -2.93
CA GLN A 62 -17.00 -14.60 -2.62
C GLN A 62 -18.12 -14.37 -3.69
N THR A 63 -17.82 -13.67 -4.77
CA THR A 63 -18.71 -13.26 -5.84
C THR A 63 -18.63 -14.22 -7.03
N GLY A 64 -19.77 -14.48 -7.68
CA GLY A 64 -19.83 -15.29 -8.91
C GLY A 64 -19.32 -16.73 -8.75
N ASP A 65 -19.03 -17.36 -9.87
CA ASP A 65 -18.50 -18.73 -9.96
C ASP A 65 -17.17 -18.79 -10.74
N ASN A 66 -16.71 -20.01 -11.04
CA ASN A 66 -15.50 -20.28 -11.84
C ASN A 66 -14.25 -19.49 -11.37
N ARG A 67 -14.10 -19.37 -10.03
CA ARG A 67 -13.11 -18.52 -9.38
C ARG A 67 -11.70 -19.08 -9.54
N ARG A 68 -10.73 -18.23 -9.86
CA ARG A 68 -9.34 -18.63 -10.13
C ARG A 68 -8.35 -17.63 -9.55
N ALA A 69 -7.29 -18.15 -8.95
CA ALA A 69 -6.08 -17.40 -8.61
C ALA A 69 -4.90 -17.96 -9.44
N LYS A 70 -4.21 -17.09 -10.17
CA LYS A 70 -3.15 -17.44 -11.15
C LYS A 70 -1.92 -16.56 -10.98
N ASN A 71 -0.79 -17.02 -11.51
CA ASN A 71 0.50 -16.32 -11.45
C ASN A 71 0.85 -15.88 -10.02
N VAL A 72 0.73 -16.82 -9.09
CA VAL A 72 0.83 -16.55 -7.66
C VAL A 72 2.30 -16.39 -7.28
N LEU A 73 2.61 -15.25 -6.68
CA LEU A 73 3.89 -14.91 -6.07
C LEU A 73 3.76 -15.05 -4.55
N THR A 74 4.77 -15.59 -3.88
CA THR A 74 4.85 -15.61 -2.40
C THR A 74 6.29 -15.35 -1.93
N GLY A 75 6.44 -14.59 -0.86
CA GLY A 75 7.76 -14.28 -0.30
C GLY A 75 7.73 -13.18 0.76
N ALA A 76 8.89 -12.62 1.08
CA ALA A 76 9.00 -11.48 1.99
C ALA A 76 9.11 -10.15 1.23
N PHE A 77 8.46 -9.10 1.76
CA PHE A 77 8.58 -7.72 1.30
C PHE A 77 8.62 -6.79 2.53
N ASN A 78 9.70 -6.02 2.69
CA ASN A 78 9.93 -5.10 3.80
C ASN A 78 9.62 -5.69 5.21
N GLY A 79 9.98 -6.96 5.45
CA GLY A 79 9.74 -7.67 6.70
C GLY A 79 8.37 -8.37 6.81
N HIS A 80 7.40 -8.02 5.96
CA HIS A 80 6.11 -8.70 5.88
C HIS A 80 6.20 -9.93 4.99
N GLN A 81 5.51 -11.02 5.36
CA GLN A 81 5.20 -12.08 4.40
C GLN A 81 4.10 -11.57 3.46
N MET A 82 4.16 -11.93 2.18
CA MET A 82 3.22 -11.47 1.17
C MET A 82 2.77 -12.58 0.22
N VAL A 83 1.59 -12.40 -0.36
CA VAL A 83 1.12 -13.15 -1.52
C VAL A 83 0.48 -12.20 -2.54
N ALA A 84 0.82 -12.36 -3.82
CA ALA A 84 0.27 -11.55 -4.91
C ALA A 84 -0.16 -12.44 -6.08
N PHE A 85 -1.31 -12.16 -6.70
CA PHE A 85 -1.87 -13.01 -7.75
C PHE A 85 -2.82 -12.27 -8.70
N ASP A 86 -3.12 -12.92 -9.84
CA ASP A 86 -4.26 -12.63 -10.69
C ASP A 86 -5.50 -13.34 -10.16
N TYR A 87 -6.54 -12.60 -9.80
CA TYR A 87 -7.84 -13.16 -9.46
C TYR A 87 -8.84 -12.99 -10.60
N SER A 88 -9.74 -13.95 -10.79
CA SER A 88 -10.86 -13.84 -11.72
C SER A 88 -12.06 -14.69 -11.30
N TYR A 89 -13.26 -14.18 -11.52
CA TYR A 89 -14.53 -14.92 -11.37
C TYR A 89 -15.47 -14.65 -12.56
N GLN A 90 -16.51 -15.45 -12.70
CA GLN A 90 -17.53 -15.28 -13.72
C GLN A 90 -18.89 -14.93 -13.12
N THR A 91 -19.63 -14.08 -13.82
CA THR A 91 -21.05 -13.79 -13.53
C THR A 91 -21.89 -14.04 -14.75
N HIS A 92 -23.13 -14.47 -14.55
CA HIS A 92 -24.09 -14.71 -15.61
C HIS A 92 -25.27 -13.75 -15.51
N SER A 93 -25.73 -13.26 -16.65
CA SER A 93 -27.00 -12.54 -16.79
C SER A 93 -27.78 -13.10 -17.97
N THR A 94 -29.08 -12.87 -18.00
CA THR A 94 -29.98 -13.33 -19.07
C THR A 94 -30.79 -12.15 -19.58
N ASP A 95 -30.86 -11.94 -20.90
CA ASP A 95 -31.71 -10.89 -21.48
C ASP A 95 -33.21 -11.25 -21.43
N SER A 96 -34.09 -10.28 -21.66
CA SER A 96 -35.55 -10.48 -21.72
C SER A 96 -36.02 -11.36 -22.89
N LYS A 97 -35.09 -11.95 -23.66
CA LYS A 97 -35.30 -12.86 -24.78
C LYS A 97 -34.58 -14.20 -24.54
N GLY A 98 -34.18 -14.50 -23.30
CA GLY A 98 -33.60 -15.77 -22.87
C GLY A 98 -32.10 -15.97 -23.15
N ARG A 99 -31.37 -14.98 -23.69
CA ARG A 99 -29.94 -15.13 -24.00
C ARG A 99 -29.09 -14.97 -22.74
N ARG A 100 -28.42 -16.05 -22.32
CA ARG A 100 -27.40 -16.02 -21.27
C ARG A 100 -26.11 -15.36 -21.78
N ARG A 101 -25.64 -14.33 -21.07
CA ARG A 101 -24.32 -13.72 -21.22
C ARG A 101 -23.44 -14.14 -20.04
N THR A 102 -22.17 -14.43 -20.31
CA THR A 102 -21.15 -14.65 -19.28
C THR A 102 -20.15 -13.50 -19.33
N THR A 103 -19.91 -12.88 -18.19
CA THR A 103 -18.87 -11.85 -18.01
C THR A 103 -17.80 -12.42 -17.10
N THR A 104 -16.54 -12.35 -17.52
CA THR A 104 -15.39 -12.66 -16.64
C THR A 104 -14.85 -11.36 -16.08
N HIS A 105 -14.72 -11.28 -14.77
CA HIS A 105 -14.12 -10.15 -14.07
C HIS A 105 -12.70 -10.51 -13.67
N HIS A 106 -11.81 -9.52 -13.69
CA HIS A 106 -10.38 -9.69 -13.43
C HIS A 106 -9.91 -8.65 -12.42
N PHE A 107 -9.09 -9.08 -11.47
CA PHE A 107 -8.47 -8.24 -10.45
C PHE A 107 -7.01 -8.63 -10.24
N GLY A 108 -6.15 -7.64 -10.00
CA GLY A 108 -4.89 -7.87 -9.32
C GLY A 108 -5.15 -7.88 -7.80
N VAL A 109 -4.63 -8.88 -7.09
CA VAL A 109 -4.67 -8.93 -5.62
C VAL A 109 -3.26 -9.01 -5.05
N VAL A 110 -2.96 -8.16 -4.07
CA VAL A 110 -1.78 -8.23 -3.20
C VAL A 110 -2.24 -8.40 -1.75
N VAL A 111 -1.49 -9.12 -0.92
CA VAL A 111 -1.78 -9.26 0.51
C VAL A 111 -0.48 -9.16 1.29
N LEU A 112 -0.46 -8.33 2.34
CA LEU A 112 0.59 -8.33 3.37
C LEU A 112 0.09 -9.00 4.64
N GLN A 113 0.94 -9.82 5.25
CA GLN A 113 0.75 -10.34 6.59
C GLN A 113 1.02 -9.23 7.62
N LEU A 114 0.03 -8.90 8.43
CA LEU A 114 0.10 -7.92 9.51
C LEU A 114 0.81 -8.50 10.74
N PRO A 115 1.51 -7.65 11.54
CA PRO A 115 2.21 -8.10 12.74
C PRO A 115 1.27 -8.63 13.81
N GLY A 116 0.00 -8.20 13.82
CA GLY A 116 -1.05 -8.68 14.70
C GLY A 116 -2.41 -8.73 13.99
N ALA A 117 -3.39 -9.34 14.66
CA ALA A 117 -4.77 -9.36 14.16
C ALA A 117 -5.44 -8.00 14.43
N LEU A 118 -6.22 -7.49 13.48
CA LEU A 118 -7.01 -6.27 13.64
C LEU A 118 -8.47 -6.48 13.17
N PRO A 119 -9.44 -5.67 13.67
CA PRO A 119 -10.84 -5.70 13.23
C PRO A 119 -11.03 -5.40 11.74
N HIS A 120 -12.23 -5.63 11.20
CA HIS A 120 -12.54 -5.29 9.82
C HIS A 120 -12.45 -3.77 9.58
N LEU A 121 -11.69 -3.38 8.57
CA LEU A 121 -11.68 -2.04 7.98
C LEU A 121 -11.44 -2.16 6.48
N GLU A 122 -12.41 -1.79 5.65
CA GLU A 122 -12.32 -1.73 4.19
C GLU A 122 -12.32 -0.27 3.72
N VAL A 123 -11.36 0.10 2.87
CA VAL A 123 -11.20 1.44 2.29
C VAL A 123 -11.14 1.30 0.77
N THR A 124 -12.01 2.01 0.04
CA THR A 124 -12.10 1.92 -1.42
C THR A 124 -12.25 3.29 -2.08
N HIS A 125 -11.55 3.51 -3.20
CA HIS A 125 -11.73 4.72 -4.00
C HIS A 125 -13.07 4.68 -4.77
N GLU A 126 -13.78 5.80 -4.78
CA GLU A 126 -15.01 5.99 -5.56
C GLU A 126 -14.70 5.89 -7.06
N GLY A 127 -15.15 4.82 -7.70
CA GLY A 127 -14.87 4.50 -9.11
C GLY A 127 -14.40 3.07 -9.36
N ILE A 128 -13.67 2.44 -8.42
CA ILE A 128 -13.21 1.05 -8.58
C ILE A 128 -14.41 0.10 -8.76
N PHE A 129 -15.55 0.40 -8.13
CA PHE A 129 -16.84 -0.29 -8.36
C PHE A 129 -17.94 0.72 -8.66
N GLY A 130 -18.14 1.06 -9.94
CA GLY A 130 -19.13 2.05 -10.39
C GLY A 130 -20.53 1.82 -9.83
N GLY A 131 -20.91 2.65 -8.85
CA GLY A 131 -22.21 2.65 -8.15
C GLY A 131 -22.50 1.44 -7.25
N ALA A 132 -21.61 0.44 -7.17
CA ALA A 132 -21.93 -0.87 -6.60
C ALA A 132 -20.76 -1.52 -5.85
N VAL A 133 -20.25 -0.83 -4.81
CA VAL A 133 -19.67 -1.57 -3.66
C VAL A 133 -20.84 -2.29 -3.00
N ALA A 134 -20.82 -3.63 -3.00
CA ALA A 134 -21.92 -4.40 -2.43
C ALA A 134 -22.14 -4.05 -0.95
N ASN A 135 -23.40 -4.09 -0.51
CA ASN A 135 -23.73 -4.01 0.91
C ASN A 135 -23.39 -5.34 1.59
N ALA A 136 -22.10 -5.57 1.81
CA ALA A 136 -21.62 -6.55 2.78
C ALA A 136 -22.26 -6.24 4.14
N PHE A 137 -22.72 -7.29 4.82
CA PHE A 137 -23.63 -7.22 5.96
C PHE A 137 -23.14 -6.28 7.08
N GLY A 138 -23.98 -5.31 7.47
CA GLY A 138 -23.87 -4.58 8.73
C GLY A 138 -22.82 -3.46 8.84
N PHE A 139 -21.72 -3.50 8.08
CA PHE A 139 -20.64 -2.51 8.19
C PHE A 139 -21.14 -1.07 7.90
N ARG A 140 -20.84 -0.14 8.80
CA ARG A 140 -21.22 1.27 8.68
C ARG A 140 -20.18 2.02 7.85
N ASP A 141 -20.65 2.90 6.96
CA ASP A 141 -19.80 3.84 6.22
C ASP A 141 -19.42 5.02 7.14
N ILE A 142 -18.12 5.30 7.26
CA ILE A 142 -17.57 6.29 8.17
C ILE A 142 -17.26 7.57 7.39
N GLN A 143 -17.78 8.69 7.89
CA GLN A 143 -17.58 10.02 7.31
C GLN A 143 -16.58 10.80 8.18
N PHE A 144 -15.59 11.42 7.54
CA PHE A 144 -14.53 12.19 8.20
C PHE A 144 -14.78 13.70 8.04
N GLU A 145 -14.03 14.53 8.79
CA GLU A 145 -14.12 15.99 8.68
C GLU A 145 -13.61 16.51 7.32
N SER A 146 -12.80 15.72 6.60
CA SER A 146 -12.31 16.06 5.26
C SER A 146 -13.33 15.67 4.18
N GLU A 147 -14.12 16.65 3.71
CA GLU A 147 -15.00 16.43 2.55
C GLU A 147 -14.27 15.91 1.32
N GLN A 148 -13.01 16.35 1.11
CA GLN A 148 -12.21 15.89 -0.03
C GLN A 148 -11.95 14.39 0.06
N PHE A 149 -11.62 13.89 1.26
CA PHE A 149 -11.44 12.47 1.50
C PHE A 149 -12.76 11.70 1.29
N ASN A 150 -13.87 12.19 1.87
CA ASN A 150 -15.18 11.54 1.73
C ASN A 150 -15.72 11.52 0.28
N ARG A 151 -15.27 12.45 -0.59
CA ARG A 151 -15.57 12.45 -2.04
C ARG A 151 -14.68 11.53 -2.88
N SER A 152 -13.49 11.18 -2.39
CA SER A 152 -12.58 10.26 -3.10
C SER A 152 -12.69 8.83 -2.60
N PHE A 153 -13.03 8.61 -1.33
CA PHE A 153 -13.02 7.31 -0.68
C PHE A 153 -14.34 6.99 0.03
N ARG A 154 -14.54 5.70 0.30
CA ARG A 154 -15.49 5.16 1.29
C ARG A 154 -14.73 4.27 2.26
N VAL A 155 -15.17 4.27 3.51
CA VAL A 155 -14.49 3.61 4.63
C VAL A 155 -15.55 2.84 5.43
N LYS A 156 -15.41 1.52 5.53
CA LYS A 156 -16.35 0.65 6.23
C LYS A 156 -15.64 -0.13 7.32
N ALA A 157 -16.21 -0.21 8.52
CA ALA A 157 -15.63 -0.98 9.63
C ALA A 157 -16.69 -1.70 10.47
N ASP A 158 -16.24 -2.69 11.25
CA ASP A 158 -17.01 -3.26 12.38
C ASP A 158 -17.18 -2.19 13.48
N ASP A 159 -16.06 -1.58 13.89
CA ASP A 159 -16.02 -0.51 14.87
C ASP A 159 -15.60 0.82 14.21
N GLU A 160 -16.47 1.81 14.36
CA GLU A 160 -16.29 3.19 13.93
C GLU A 160 -15.11 3.86 14.64
N ARG A 161 -14.85 3.51 15.91
CA ARG A 161 -13.69 3.99 16.67
C ARG A 161 -12.38 3.44 16.13
N PHE A 162 -12.36 2.16 15.74
CA PHE A 162 -11.21 1.56 15.05
C PHE A 162 -10.96 2.23 13.69
N GLY A 163 -12.02 2.49 12.91
CA GLY A 163 -11.91 3.22 11.65
C GLY A 163 -11.30 4.61 11.79
N HIS A 164 -11.77 5.42 12.75
CA HIS A 164 -11.17 6.73 13.03
C HIS A 164 -9.74 6.64 13.62
N ALA A 165 -9.43 5.60 14.39
CA ALA A 165 -8.09 5.41 14.96
C ALA A 165 -7.04 5.03 13.91
N VAL A 166 -7.42 4.30 12.85
CA VAL A 166 -6.54 3.97 11.72
C VAL A 166 -6.48 5.10 10.71
N VAL A 167 -7.64 5.64 10.29
CA VAL A 167 -7.75 6.65 9.23
C VAL A 167 -7.54 8.05 9.81
N THR A 168 -6.32 8.27 10.30
CA THR A 168 -5.83 9.56 10.78
C THR A 168 -5.64 10.57 9.63
N PRO A 169 -5.48 11.89 9.88
CA PRO A 169 -5.17 12.87 8.84
C PRO A 169 -3.99 12.48 7.94
N ARG A 170 -2.92 11.95 8.51
CA ARG A 170 -1.74 11.44 7.78
C ARG A 170 -2.05 10.22 6.90
N MET A 171 -3.00 9.37 7.31
CA MET A 171 -3.52 8.29 6.46
C MET A 171 -4.36 8.86 5.31
N MET A 172 -5.23 9.85 5.58
CA MET A 172 -6.02 10.51 4.54
C MET A 172 -5.12 11.22 3.50
N GLU A 173 -4.03 11.86 3.93
CA GLU A 173 -3.00 12.44 3.05
C GLU A 173 -2.33 11.38 2.15
N LEU A 174 -1.90 10.25 2.72
CA LEU A 174 -1.33 9.13 1.96
C LEU A 174 -2.33 8.61 0.91
N LEU A 175 -3.59 8.43 1.28
CA LEU A 175 -4.63 7.92 0.39
C LEU A 175 -5.01 8.95 -0.70
N LEU A 176 -5.09 10.24 -0.38
CA LEU A 176 -5.31 11.28 -1.37
C LEU A 176 -4.13 11.43 -2.36
N ALA A 177 -2.90 11.07 -1.95
CA ALA A 177 -1.72 11.10 -2.81
C ALA A 177 -1.49 9.81 -3.62
N ARG A 178 -1.89 8.63 -3.09
CA ARG A 178 -1.50 7.30 -3.63
C ARG A 178 -2.58 6.21 -3.51
N GLY A 179 -3.82 6.53 -3.16
CA GLY A 179 -4.91 5.56 -2.93
C GLY A 179 -5.49 4.94 -4.20
N GLU A 180 -4.63 4.35 -5.03
CA GLU A 180 -4.91 3.77 -6.35
C GLU A 180 -5.77 2.49 -6.29
N ILE A 181 -5.83 1.82 -5.13
CA ILE A 181 -6.49 0.51 -4.95
C ILE A 181 -7.48 0.51 -3.79
N GLY A 182 -8.43 -0.43 -3.82
CA GLY A 182 -9.19 -0.80 -2.63
C GLY A 182 -8.33 -1.68 -1.71
N TRP A 183 -8.48 -1.55 -0.40
CA TRP A 183 -7.83 -2.43 0.56
C TRP A 183 -8.72 -2.71 1.77
N ARG A 184 -8.46 -3.84 2.43
CA ARG A 184 -9.17 -4.28 3.63
C ARG A 184 -8.27 -4.99 4.63
N VAL A 185 -8.45 -4.68 5.90
CA VAL A 185 -7.95 -5.46 7.04
C VAL A 185 -8.90 -6.62 7.32
N GLU A 186 -8.36 -7.84 7.35
CA GLU A 186 -9.09 -9.08 7.61
C GLU A 186 -8.25 -9.99 8.51
N GLY A 187 -8.42 -9.83 9.83
CA GLY A 187 -7.60 -10.51 10.83
C GLY A 187 -6.13 -10.07 10.72
N ASN A 188 -5.23 -11.02 10.45
CA ASN A 188 -3.81 -10.76 10.20
C ASN A 188 -3.48 -10.47 8.73
N SER A 189 -4.45 -10.30 7.82
CA SER A 189 -4.21 -9.94 6.42
C SER A 189 -4.58 -8.48 6.15
N LEU A 190 -3.71 -7.74 5.48
CA LEU A 190 -4.09 -6.53 4.74
C LEU A 190 -4.13 -6.88 3.26
N VAL A 191 -5.35 -6.98 2.74
CA VAL A 191 -5.67 -7.40 1.37
C VAL A 191 -5.89 -6.15 0.52
N GLY A 192 -5.13 -5.97 -0.55
CA GLY A 192 -5.29 -4.89 -1.52
C GLY A 192 -5.68 -5.42 -2.90
N TRP A 193 -6.60 -4.74 -3.59
CA TRP A 193 -7.06 -5.15 -4.92
C TRP A 193 -7.47 -3.97 -5.81
N ASP A 194 -7.32 -4.20 -7.10
CA ASP A 194 -7.81 -3.32 -8.16
C ASP A 194 -8.17 -4.14 -9.41
N LYS A 195 -8.96 -3.57 -10.32
CA LYS A 195 -9.42 -4.22 -11.55
C LYS A 195 -8.29 -4.41 -12.55
N GLY A 196 -8.48 -5.41 -13.43
CA GLY A 196 -7.53 -5.74 -14.48
C GLY A 196 -6.70 -6.97 -14.12
N ALA A 197 -5.50 -7.08 -14.66
CA ALA A 197 -4.58 -8.18 -14.39
C ALA A 197 -3.20 -7.58 -14.14
N HIS A 198 -2.51 -8.07 -13.11
CA HIS A 198 -1.27 -7.47 -12.62
C HIS A 198 -0.19 -7.28 -13.71
N ASP A 199 0.75 -6.38 -13.50
CA ASP A 199 2.11 -6.58 -14.02
C ASP A 199 3.13 -6.48 -12.85
N PRO A 200 4.41 -6.81 -13.06
CA PRO A 200 5.43 -6.71 -12.02
C PRO A 200 5.53 -5.33 -11.36
N ASN A 201 5.32 -4.25 -12.11
CA ASN A 201 5.39 -2.88 -11.59
C ASN A 201 4.15 -2.57 -10.75
N GLU A 202 2.95 -2.96 -11.22
CA GLU A 202 1.73 -2.86 -10.42
C GLU A 202 1.85 -3.62 -9.10
N VAL A 203 2.42 -4.84 -9.10
CA VAL A 203 2.65 -5.62 -7.87
C VAL A 203 3.55 -4.85 -6.90
N MET A 204 4.68 -4.30 -7.36
CA MET A 204 5.56 -3.50 -6.51
C MET A 204 4.89 -2.22 -5.98
N ASN A 205 4.19 -1.47 -6.85
CA ASN A 205 3.51 -0.23 -6.48
C ASN A 205 2.42 -0.44 -5.43
N ARG A 206 1.64 -1.54 -5.58
CA ARG A 206 0.56 -1.92 -4.68
C ARG A 206 1.08 -2.50 -3.36
N LEU A 207 2.14 -3.33 -3.38
CA LEU A 207 2.82 -3.80 -2.16
C LEU A 207 3.43 -2.62 -1.37
N ALA A 208 4.08 -1.67 -2.05
CA ALA A 208 4.63 -0.47 -1.43
C ALA A 208 3.55 0.48 -0.87
N LEU A 209 2.36 0.52 -1.47
CA LEU A 209 1.21 1.22 -0.90
C LEU A 209 0.69 0.51 0.36
N LEU A 210 0.54 -0.81 0.34
CA LEU A 210 0.10 -1.56 1.53
C LEU A 210 1.10 -1.45 2.69
N GLU A 211 2.41 -1.48 2.41
CA GLU A 211 3.45 -1.26 3.41
C GLU A 211 3.35 0.15 4.02
N GLN A 212 3.13 1.17 3.18
CA GLN A 212 2.88 2.53 3.65
C GLN A 212 1.59 2.62 4.48
N VAL A 213 0.53 1.89 4.14
CA VAL A 213 -0.68 1.80 4.99
C VAL A 213 -0.32 1.20 6.36
N VAL A 214 0.37 0.06 6.42
CA VAL A 214 0.80 -0.56 7.70
C VAL A 214 1.66 0.41 8.54
N ALA A 215 2.62 1.08 7.90
CA ALA A 215 3.53 2.03 8.55
C ALA A 215 2.83 3.32 9.04
N ASN A 216 1.64 3.63 8.54
CA ASN A 216 0.82 4.76 8.99
C ASN A 216 -0.30 4.36 9.98
N VAL A 217 -0.49 3.07 10.28
CA VAL A 217 -1.34 2.63 11.42
C VAL A 217 -0.66 3.04 12.73
N PRO A 218 -1.29 3.89 13.59
CA PRO A 218 -0.61 4.39 14.78
C PRO A 218 -0.21 3.29 15.78
N PRO A 219 0.94 3.39 16.47
CA PRO A 219 1.41 2.37 17.42
C PRO A 219 0.42 1.98 18.53
N TYR A 220 -0.47 2.90 18.93
CA TYR A 220 -1.50 2.62 19.93
C TYR A 220 -2.58 1.66 19.38
N VAL A 221 -2.89 1.69 18.09
CA VAL A 221 -3.88 0.78 17.48
C VAL A 221 -3.40 -0.67 17.56
N TRP A 222 -2.12 -0.93 17.25
CA TRP A 222 -1.52 -2.26 17.41
C TRP A 222 -1.56 -2.75 18.86
N ARG A 223 -1.31 -1.85 19.83
CA ARG A 223 -1.37 -2.18 21.26
C ARG A 223 -2.80 -2.48 21.71
N ASP A 224 -3.74 -1.62 21.35
CA ASP A 224 -5.10 -1.59 21.91
C ASP A 224 -6.04 -2.60 21.24
N TYR A 225 -5.80 -2.97 19.97
CA TYR A 225 -6.61 -3.94 19.23
C TYR A 225 -5.91 -5.28 18.94
N ALA A 226 -4.57 -5.32 18.87
CA ALA A 226 -3.81 -6.54 18.59
C ALA A 226 -2.95 -7.04 19.78
N GLY A 227 -2.83 -6.26 20.86
CA GLY A 227 -1.99 -6.60 22.02
C GLY A 227 -0.47 -6.45 21.79
N ILE A 228 -0.06 -5.77 20.72
CA ILE A 228 1.36 -5.67 20.30
C ILE A 228 1.81 -4.21 20.32
N ASP A 229 2.88 -3.89 21.07
CA ASP A 229 3.56 -2.60 20.91
C ASP A 229 4.70 -2.75 19.87
N PRO A 230 4.57 -2.20 18.64
CA PRO A 230 5.60 -2.32 17.62
C PRO A 230 6.91 -1.60 18.00
N ARG A 231 6.88 -0.69 18.98
CA ARG A 231 8.08 -0.03 19.51
C ARG A 231 8.93 -0.97 20.38
N GLY A 232 8.31 -2.00 20.98
CA GLY A 232 9.02 -3.04 21.74
C GLY A 232 9.81 -4.02 20.87
N GLN A 233 9.60 -3.99 19.54
CA GLN A 233 10.36 -4.79 18.57
C GLN A 233 11.55 -4.01 17.96
N GLN A 234 11.61 -2.69 18.17
CA GLN A 234 12.83 -1.94 17.91
C GLN A 234 13.87 -2.35 18.97
N ALA A 235 15.03 -2.84 18.52
CA ALA A 235 16.15 -3.07 19.42
C ALA A 235 16.42 -1.78 20.22
N PRO A 236 16.63 -1.84 21.54
CA PRO A 236 16.77 -0.63 22.34
C PRO A 236 17.82 0.30 21.75
N TYR A 237 17.46 1.56 21.52
CA TYR A 237 18.43 2.62 21.29
C TYR A 237 19.56 2.45 22.33
N PRO A 238 20.83 2.30 21.92
CA PRO A 238 21.93 2.08 22.83
C PRO A 238 21.83 3.08 23.96
N GLN A 239 21.49 2.59 25.16
CA GLN A 239 21.26 3.44 26.31
C GLN A 239 22.60 4.11 26.60
N VAL A 240 22.73 5.39 26.22
CA VAL A 240 23.88 6.20 26.59
C VAL A 240 23.90 6.14 28.11
N PRO A 241 24.86 5.46 28.76
CA PRO A 241 24.73 5.13 30.17
C PRO A 241 24.59 6.44 30.93
N PRO A 242 23.68 6.54 31.93
CA PRO A 242 23.55 7.75 32.72
C PRO A 242 24.92 8.02 33.35
N THR A 243 25.61 9.03 32.83
CA THR A 243 26.94 9.43 33.30
C THR A 243 26.78 9.73 34.78
N GLN A 244 27.50 8.97 35.61
CA GLN A 244 27.41 9.10 37.06
C GLN A 244 27.59 10.57 37.41
N GLN A 245 26.55 11.17 37.98
CA GLN A 245 26.55 12.60 38.25
C GLN A 245 27.67 12.88 39.25
N ALA A 246 28.75 13.49 38.77
CA ALA A 246 29.78 14.04 39.64
C ALA A 246 29.08 14.97 40.66
N PRO A 247 29.43 14.87 41.96
CA PRO A 247 28.64 15.50 43.02
C PRO A 247 28.49 17.00 42.78
N GLN A 248 27.25 17.49 42.82
CA GLN A 248 26.92 18.89 42.60
C GLN A 248 27.47 19.76 43.75
N THR A 249 28.70 20.24 43.60
CA THR A 249 29.25 21.30 44.47
C THR A 249 28.49 22.59 44.22
N GLN A 250 27.58 22.93 45.13
CA GLN A 250 26.91 24.23 45.13
C GLN A 250 27.97 25.35 45.24
N PRO A 251 28.02 26.31 44.30
CA PRO A 251 28.90 27.47 44.44
C PRO A 251 28.38 28.37 45.56
N GLN A 252 29.14 28.51 46.63
CA GLN A 252 28.85 29.49 47.68
C GLN A 252 28.98 30.92 47.10
N THR A 253 28.03 31.79 47.47
CA THR A 253 28.05 33.20 47.08
C THR A 253 29.18 33.93 47.79
N GLN A 254 30.20 34.35 47.04
CA GLN A 254 31.22 35.31 47.50
C GLN A 254 31.10 36.62 46.71
N TYR A 255 31.37 37.73 47.41
CA TYR A 255 30.93 39.06 46.99
C TYR A 255 31.71 39.67 45.81
N GLN A 256 31.05 40.61 45.14
CA GLN A 256 31.54 41.31 43.95
C GLN A 256 32.80 42.14 44.25
N GLN A 257 33.80 42.04 43.36
CA GLN A 257 34.85 43.05 43.18
C GLN A 257 34.48 43.94 41.99
N PRO A 258 34.78 45.26 41.99
CA PRO A 258 34.53 46.12 40.85
C PRO A 258 35.43 45.77 39.66
N TYR A 259 34.87 45.77 38.44
CA TYR A 259 35.65 45.62 37.21
C TYR A 259 36.59 46.82 37.03
N GLN A 260 37.91 46.58 37.07
CA GLN A 260 38.89 47.52 36.51
C GLN A 260 38.89 47.39 34.98
N GLN A 261 38.88 48.52 34.27
CA GLN A 261 38.98 48.52 32.81
C GLN A 261 40.40 48.17 32.36
N PRO A 262 40.59 47.31 31.33
CA PRO A 262 41.89 47.13 30.72
C PRO A 262 42.39 48.42 30.06
N GLN A 263 43.62 48.84 30.36
CA GLN A 263 44.29 49.87 29.55
C GLN A 263 44.77 49.26 28.24
N TYR A 264 44.31 49.82 27.12
CA TYR A 264 44.84 49.50 25.81
C TYR A 264 46.21 50.16 25.59
N PRO A 265 47.22 49.47 25.02
CA PRO A 265 48.47 50.10 24.62
C PRO A 265 48.23 51.21 23.58
N GLN A 266 48.87 52.36 23.80
CA GLN A 266 48.91 53.45 22.81
C GLN A 266 49.65 52.98 21.55
N GLN A 267 49.11 53.23 20.37
CA GLN A 267 49.84 53.02 19.11
C GLN A 267 50.92 54.11 18.94
N PRO A 268 52.10 53.78 18.37
CA PRO A 268 53.11 54.78 18.03
C PRO A 268 52.57 55.79 17.02
N GLN A 269 52.79 57.08 17.28
CA GLN A 269 52.43 58.15 16.34
C GLN A 269 53.31 58.09 15.09
N GLN A 270 52.71 58.11 13.90
CA GLN A 270 53.44 58.38 12.66
C GLN A 270 53.65 59.91 12.50
N PRO A 271 54.83 60.37 12.06
CA PRO A 271 55.12 61.79 11.88
C PRO A 271 54.41 62.37 10.64
N PRO A 272 54.11 63.69 10.62
CA PRO A 272 53.33 64.30 9.55
C PRO A 272 54.17 64.72 8.33
N ALA A 273 53.71 64.33 7.14
CA ALA A 273 53.97 64.97 5.85
C ALA A 273 52.80 64.63 4.91
N GLY A 274 52.30 65.52 4.05
CA GLY A 274 52.61 66.94 3.82
C GLY A 274 52.08 67.35 2.45
N GLY A 275 51.24 68.40 2.37
CA GLY A 275 50.84 69.02 1.09
C GLY A 275 51.81 70.13 0.66
N PRO A 276 51.48 70.97 -0.35
CA PRO A 276 50.25 71.04 -1.16
C PRO A 276 50.49 70.39 -2.56
N THR A 277 50.04 70.79 -3.76
CA THR A 277 49.34 71.99 -4.29
C THR A 277 48.68 71.67 -5.65
N TYR A 278 47.70 72.49 -6.06
CA TYR A 278 47.35 72.72 -7.48
C TYR A 278 48.48 73.53 -8.18
N PRO A 279 48.61 73.49 -9.52
CA PRO A 279 47.70 74.23 -10.42
C PRO A 279 46.71 73.34 -11.19
#